data_AF-A0A0P9E7V8-F1
#
_entry.id   AF-A0A0P9E7V8-F1
#
_cell.length_a   1.000
_cell.length_b   1.000
_cell.length_c   1.000
_cell.angle_alpha   90.00
_cell.angle_beta   90.00
_cell.angle_gamma   90.00
#
_symmetry.space_group_name_H-M   'P 1'
#
loop_
_entity.id
_entity.type
_entity.pdbx_description
1 polymer ?
#
loop_
_entity_poly.entity_id
_entity_poly.type
_entity_poly.pdbx_seq_one_letter_code
_entity_poly.pdbx_strand_id
1 'polypeptide(L)'
;MKLGEKKIIIIGDRDGVHGEEIEDALKRMGYKPVFSCTECFVCTAAGSVDFPNQQKIKELAQTGRPEDFAVLLGVADSEGAEVHARTVTTGDPSYSGVLSGVELHLPVYHMFEPEVKNQVDKSVYDETIGVVEQSLNKKIVDDTIATVRRIREEGSAK
;
A
#
# COMPACT_ATOMS: atom_id res chain seq x y z
N MET A 1 -0.89 -12.30 7.67
CA MET A 1 0.41 -12.38 6.94
C MET A 1 1.60 -12.31 7.90
N LYS A 2 2.85 -12.70 7.52
CA LYS A 2 4.09 -12.34 8.25
C LYS A 2 4.97 -11.44 7.38
N LEU A 3 5.28 -10.21 7.83
CA LEU A 3 6.07 -9.23 7.06
C LEU A 3 7.54 -9.63 6.88
N GLY A 4 8.13 -10.30 7.88
CA GLY A 4 9.57 -10.61 7.90
C GLY A 4 10.08 -11.55 6.81
N GLU A 5 9.18 -12.27 6.14
CA GLU A 5 9.51 -13.22 5.08
C GLU A 5 9.21 -12.66 3.68
N LYS A 6 8.74 -11.40 3.58
CA LYS A 6 8.25 -10.80 2.34
C LYS A 6 9.15 -9.67 1.86
N LYS A 7 9.16 -9.47 0.54
CA LYS A 7 9.65 -8.24 -0.10
C LYS A 7 8.58 -7.17 0.06
N ILE A 8 8.83 -6.20 0.94
CA ILE A 8 7.83 -5.19 1.27
C ILE A 8 7.93 -4.01 0.30
N ILE A 9 6.81 -3.67 -0.34
CA ILE A 9 6.63 -2.48 -1.16
C ILE A 9 5.70 -1.53 -0.40
N ILE A 10 6.07 -0.25 -0.32
CA ILE A 10 5.30 0.76 0.41
C ILE A 10 4.79 1.81 -0.58
N ILE A 11 3.50 2.11 -0.49
CA ILE A 11 2.86 3.21 -1.22
C ILE A 11 2.15 4.07 -0.17
N GLY A 12 2.84 5.10 0.29
CA GLY A 12 2.29 6.11 1.18
C GLY A 12 1.41 7.10 0.44
N ASP A 13 0.75 7.96 1.20
CA ASP A 13 -0.12 9.01 0.68
C ASP A 13 0.16 10.33 1.40
N ARG A 14 0.20 11.42 0.64
CA ARG A 14 0.46 12.77 1.17
C ARG A 14 -0.55 13.20 2.24
N ASP A 15 -1.81 12.84 2.07
CA ASP A 15 -2.89 13.24 2.98
C ASP A 15 -3.14 12.15 4.05
N GLY A 16 -2.44 11.00 3.94
CA GLY A 16 -2.44 9.89 4.88
C GLY A 16 -1.09 9.70 5.56
N VAL A 17 -0.64 8.46 5.61
CA VAL A 17 0.67 8.08 6.16
C VAL A 17 1.68 8.11 5.02
N HIS A 18 2.76 8.87 5.21
CA HIS A 18 3.81 8.96 4.19
C HIS A 18 4.60 7.65 4.10
N GLY A 19 5.13 7.36 2.91
CA GLY A 19 5.89 6.14 2.65
C GLY A 19 7.13 6.04 3.52
N GLU A 20 7.82 7.17 3.74
CA GLU A 20 8.98 7.27 4.62
C GLU A 20 8.65 6.92 6.08
N GLU A 21 7.47 7.29 6.58
CA GLU A 21 7.06 7.01 7.96
C GLU A 21 6.80 5.52 8.17
N ILE A 22 6.16 4.87 7.19
CA ILE A 22 5.97 3.42 7.17
C ILE A 22 7.32 2.72 7.04
N GLU A 23 8.20 3.18 6.15
CA GLU A 23 9.50 2.59 5.90
C GLU A 23 10.39 2.63 7.15
N ASP A 24 10.45 3.78 7.83
CA ASP A 24 11.21 3.95 9.05
C ASP A 24 10.68 3.10 10.19
N ALA A 25 9.35 3.02 10.35
CA ALA A 25 8.73 2.17 11.35
C ALA A 25 9.11 0.69 11.14
N LEU A 26 9.08 0.22 9.88
CA LEU A 26 9.42 -1.15 9.53
C LEU A 26 10.93 -1.44 9.68
N LYS A 27 11.80 -0.49 9.31
CA LYS A 27 13.26 -0.62 9.50
C LYS A 27 13.64 -0.74 10.96
N ARG A 28 12.98 -0.02 11.87
CA ARG A 28 13.19 -0.12 13.33
C ARG A 28 12.86 -1.52 13.87
N MET A 29 11.93 -2.22 13.22
CA MET A 29 11.60 -3.62 13.53
C MET A 29 12.54 -4.64 12.86
N GLY A 30 13.54 -4.19 12.08
CA GLY A 30 14.47 -5.05 11.35
C GLY A 30 13.95 -5.54 9.99
N TYR A 31 12.79 -5.06 9.54
CA TYR A 31 12.30 -5.35 8.19
C TYR A 31 13.09 -4.56 7.14
N LYS A 32 13.12 -5.07 5.91
CA LYS A 32 13.84 -4.46 4.79
C LYS A 32 12.89 -4.21 3.61
N PRO A 33 12.17 -3.07 3.61
CA PRO A 33 11.41 -2.64 2.44
C PRO A 33 12.31 -2.54 1.21
N VAL A 34 11.81 -3.01 0.06
CA VAL A 34 12.54 -2.99 -1.21
C VAL A 34 12.22 -1.75 -2.04
N PHE A 35 11.11 -1.08 -1.74
CA PHE A 35 10.66 0.14 -2.38
C PHE A 35 9.69 0.89 -1.47
N SER A 36 9.78 2.22 -1.52
CA SER A 36 8.87 3.14 -0.85
C SER A 36 8.66 4.36 -1.73
N CYS A 37 7.40 4.80 -1.86
CA CYS A 37 7.04 6.08 -2.45
C CYS A 37 5.89 6.70 -1.65
N THR A 38 5.68 8.00 -1.83
CA THR A 38 4.52 8.74 -1.33
C THR A 38 3.79 9.32 -2.53
N GLU A 39 2.55 8.89 -2.72
CA GLU A 39 1.69 9.35 -3.81
C GLU A 39 0.82 10.54 -3.37
N CYS A 40 0.35 11.30 -4.35
CA CYS A 40 -0.75 12.26 -4.13
C CYS A 40 -1.83 11.95 -5.17
N PHE A 41 -2.84 11.19 -4.75
CA PHE A 41 -3.93 10.75 -5.62
C PHE A 41 -4.59 11.92 -6.39
N VAL A 42 -4.92 13.00 -5.67
CA VAL A 42 -5.57 14.20 -6.23
C VAL A 42 -4.67 15.08 -7.10
N CYS A 43 -3.35 14.86 -7.06
CA CYS A 43 -2.39 15.66 -7.81
C CYS A 43 -2.10 15.10 -9.21
N THR A 44 -2.48 13.85 -9.47
CA THR A 44 -2.24 13.23 -10.78
C THR A 44 -3.40 13.53 -11.73
N ALA A 45 -3.09 13.88 -12.97
CA ALA A 45 -4.10 14.28 -13.96
C ALA A 45 -5.11 13.15 -14.28
N ALA A 46 -4.75 11.90 -13.98
CA ALA A 46 -5.57 10.71 -14.25
C ALA A 46 -6.14 10.04 -12.99
N GLY A 47 -5.87 10.56 -11.78
CA GLY A 47 -6.20 9.86 -10.54
C GLY A 47 -5.56 8.47 -10.51
N SER A 48 -4.25 8.39 -10.79
CA SER A 48 -3.50 7.14 -10.92
C SER A 48 -2.25 7.18 -10.06
N VAL A 49 -1.63 6.01 -9.83
CA VAL A 49 -0.25 5.97 -9.31
C VAL A 49 0.69 6.57 -10.37
N ASP A 50 1.71 7.33 -9.94
CA ASP A 50 2.67 7.95 -10.85
C ASP A 50 3.37 6.92 -11.77
N PHE A 51 3.58 7.27 -13.05
CA PHE A 51 4.07 6.31 -14.07
C PHE A 51 5.47 5.74 -13.77
N PRO A 52 6.46 6.55 -13.36
CA PRO A 52 7.72 6.05 -12.81
C PRO A 52 7.54 4.99 -11.70
N ASN A 53 6.62 5.21 -10.76
CA ASN A 53 6.40 4.29 -9.64
C ASN A 53 5.71 3.01 -10.11
N GLN A 54 4.75 3.10 -11.05
CA GLN A 54 4.18 1.92 -11.71
C GLN A 54 5.26 1.07 -12.39
N GLN A 55 6.19 1.69 -13.13
CA GLN A 55 7.29 0.99 -13.78
C GLN A 55 8.19 0.30 -12.74
N LYS A 56 8.51 0.97 -11.65
CA LYS A 56 9.34 0.40 -10.60
C LYS A 56 8.68 -0.81 -9.91
N ILE A 57 7.39 -0.71 -9.60
CA ILE A 57 6.62 -1.81 -9.01
C ILE A 57 6.55 -3.00 -9.98
N LYS A 58 6.34 -2.74 -11.27
CA LYS A 58 6.32 -3.79 -12.31
C LYS A 58 7.64 -4.55 -12.37
N GLU A 59 8.77 -3.85 -12.39
CA GLU A 59 10.10 -4.45 -12.41
C GLU A 59 10.35 -5.29 -11.15
N LEU A 60 9.94 -4.79 -9.97
CA LEU A 60 10.09 -5.52 -8.71
C LEU A 60 9.25 -6.79 -8.70
N ALA A 61 8.00 -6.73 -9.14
CA ALA A 61 7.10 -7.88 -9.22
C ALA A 61 7.66 -9.01 -10.09
N GLN A 62 8.43 -8.68 -11.14
CA GLN A 62 9.09 -9.68 -11.99
C GLN A 62 10.25 -10.42 -11.32
N THR A 63 10.74 -9.96 -10.16
CA THR A 63 11.88 -10.58 -9.44
C THR A 63 11.48 -11.73 -8.52
N GLY A 64 10.20 -12.08 -8.44
CA GLY A 64 9.69 -13.12 -7.55
C GLY A 64 8.27 -13.53 -7.91
N ARG A 65 7.67 -14.39 -7.10
CA ARG A 65 6.25 -14.71 -7.24
C ARG A 65 5.43 -13.72 -6.42
N PRO A 66 4.17 -13.42 -6.78
CA PRO A 66 3.35 -12.45 -6.05
C PRO A 66 3.30 -12.71 -4.54
N GLU A 67 3.21 -13.98 -4.13
CA GLU A 67 3.21 -14.38 -2.72
C GLU A 67 4.50 -14.06 -1.97
N ASP A 68 5.62 -13.80 -2.66
CA ASP A 68 6.88 -13.39 -2.03
C ASP A 68 6.87 -11.91 -1.62
N PHE A 69 5.85 -11.14 -2.06
CA PHE A 69 5.71 -9.71 -1.79
C PHE A 69 4.61 -9.41 -0.78
N ALA A 70 4.67 -8.19 -0.24
CA ALA A 70 3.58 -7.55 0.47
C ALA A 70 3.58 -6.06 0.13
N VAL A 71 2.45 -5.53 -0.35
CA VAL A 71 2.28 -4.09 -0.60
C VAL A 71 1.54 -3.48 0.60
N LEU A 72 2.10 -2.41 1.17
CA LEU A 72 1.52 -1.66 2.28
C LEU A 72 1.09 -0.27 1.81
N LEU A 73 -0.19 0.04 1.98
CA LEU A 73 -0.78 1.32 1.62
C LEU A 73 -0.92 2.23 2.85
N GLY A 74 -0.54 3.50 2.69
CA GLY A 74 -0.72 4.58 3.68
C GLY A 74 -1.83 5.57 3.35
N VAL A 75 -2.78 5.18 2.50
CA VAL A 75 -3.86 6.04 1.96
C VAL A 75 -4.86 6.53 3.01
N ALA A 76 -5.31 7.77 2.88
CA ALA A 76 -6.23 8.39 3.84
C ALA A 76 -7.71 8.05 3.61
N ASP A 77 -8.07 7.66 2.38
CA ASP A 77 -9.46 7.48 1.96
C ASP A 77 -9.65 6.24 1.08
N SER A 78 -10.91 5.83 0.94
CA SER A 78 -11.28 4.59 0.27
C SER A 78 -11.19 4.67 -1.26
N GLU A 79 -11.25 5.87 -1.85
CA GLU A 79 -11.17 6.05 -3.30
C GLU A 79 -9.71 5.90 -3.77
N GLY A 80 -8.78 6.61 -3.14
CA GLY A 80 -7.35 6.45 -3.37
C GLY A 80 -6.89 5.02 -3.07
N ALA A 81 -7.43 4.41 -2.01
CA ALA A 81 -7.16 3.01 -1.69
C ALA A 81 -7.62 2.03 -2.76
N GLU A 82 -8.79 2.25 -3.37
CA GLU A 82 -9.25 1.41 -4.46
C GLU A 82 -8.28 1.48 -5.65
N VAL A 83 -7.88 2.68 -6.05
CA VAL A 83 -6.95 2.86 -7.16
C VAL A 83 -5.60 2.21 -6.86
N HIS A 84 -4.94 2.58 -5.76
CA HIS A 84 -3.62 2.05 -5.41
C HIS A 84 -3.62 0.53 -5.24
N ALA A 85 -4.67 -0.03 -4.61
CA ALA A 85 -4.80 -1.47 -4.45
C ALA A 85 -4.99 -2.18 -5.79
N ARG A 86 -5.85 -1.65 -6.68
CA ARG A 86 -6.06 -2.24 -8.02
C ARG A 86 -4.80 -2.19 -8.86
N THR A 87 -4.08 -1.07 -8.88
CA THR A 87 -2.85 -0.89 -9.64
C THR A 87 -1.82 -2.00 -9.39
N VAL A 88 -1.71 -2.48 -8.15
CA VAL A 88 -0.75 -3.54 -7.78
C VAL A 88 -1.35 -4.95 -7.74
N THR A 89 -2.66 -5.09 -7.94
CA THR A 89 -3.36 -6.39 -7.94
C THR A 89 -3.90 -6.71 -9.32
N THR A 90 -5.01 -6.09 -9.71
CA THR A 90 -5.78 -6.35 -10.94
C THR A 90 -5.38 -5.46 -12.12
N GLY A 91 -4.40 -4.58 -11.94
CA GLY A 91 -3.98 -3.59 -12.91
C GLY A 91 -4.62 -2.22 -12.68
N ASP A 92 -3.95 -1.18 -13.16
CA ASP A 92 -4.30 0.22 -12.92
C ASP A 92 -5.64 0.58 -13.62
N PRO A 93 -6.62 1.13 -12.89
CA PRO A 93 -7.96 1.41 -13.42
C PRO A 93 -8.04 2.68 -14.27
N SER A 94 -6.98 3.50 -14.33
CA SER A 94 -6.97 4.77 -15.08
C SER A 94 -6.87 4.61 -16.60
N TYR A 95 -6.75 3.36 -17.10
CA TYR A 95 -6.46 3.03 -18.50
C TYR A 95 -5.16 3.64 -19.04
N SER A 96 -4.26 4.07 -18.15
CA SER A 96 -3.01 4.73 -18.48
C SER A 96 -1.83 4.15 -17.70
N GLY A 97 -0.61 4.35 -18.20
CA GLY A 97 0.60 3.81 -17.57
C GLY A 97 0.87 2.33 -17.88
N VAL A 98 1.99 1.83 -17.35
CA VAL A 98 2.56 0.50 -17.70
C VAL A 98 1.89 -0.65 -16.96
N LEU A 99 1.05 -0.35 -15.96
CA LEU A 99 0.23 -1.30 -15.22
C LEU A 99 -1.24 -1.29 -15.65
N SER A 100 -1.62 -0.47 -16.63
CA SER A 100 -2.95 -0.53 -17.26
C SER A 100 -3.20 -1.92 -17.84
N GLY A 101 -4.22 -2.62 -17.33
CA GLY A 101 -4.58 -3.98 -17.74
C GLY A 101 -3.55 -5.07 -17.41
N VAL A 102 -2.56 -4.79 -16.55
CA VAL A 102 -1.55 -5.77 -16.14
C VAL A 102 -1.87 -6.25 -14.72
N GLU A 103 -2.37 -7.49 -14.60
CA GLU A 103 -2.62 -8.12 -13.31
C GLU A 103 -1.29 -8.61 -12.70
N LEU A 104 -0.84 -7.99 -11.60
CA LEU A 104 0.36 -8.40 -10.85
C LEU A 104 0.03 -9.36 -9.70
N HIS A 105 -1.22 -9.37 -9.23
CA HIS A 105 -1.70 -10.19 -8.11
C HIS A 105 -0.92 -10.03 -6.80
N LEU A 106 -0.27 -8.87 -6.57
CA LEU A 106 0.51 -8.68 -5.34
C LEU A 106 -0.40 -8.59 -4.12
N PRO A 107 -0.11 -9.31 -3.01
CA PRO A 107 -0.87 -9.17 -1.77
C PRO A 107 -0.78 -7.75 -1.22
N VAL A 108 -1.91 -7.03 -1.16
CA VAL A 108 -1.99 -5.63 -0.73
C VAL A 108 -2.73 -5.47 0.60
N TYR A 109 -2.19 -4.64 1.49
CA TYR A 109 -2.73 -4.40 2.83
C TYR A 109 -2.69 -2.92 3.16
N HIS A 110 -3.59 -2.47 4.02
CA HIS A 110 -3.53 -1.13 4.58
C HIS A 110 -2.66 -1.11 5.86
N MET A 111 -1.91 -0.03 6.09
CA MET A 111 -1.06 0.11 7.29
C MET A 111 -1.87 0.01 8.60
N PHE A 112 -3.12 0.48 8.58
CA PHE A 112 -4.04 0.43 9.72
C PHE A 112 -4.72 -0.92 9.93
N GLU A 113 -4.53 -1.91 9.04
CA GLU A 113 -5.09 -3.23 9.27
C GLU A 113 -4.49 -3.85 10.55
N PRO A 114 -5.31 -4.46 11.42
CA PRO A 114 -4.82 -5.06 12.66
C PRO A 114 -3.70 -6.08 12.44
N GLU A 115 -3.74 -6.84 11.34
CA GLU A 115 -2.70 -7.81 11.01
C GLU A 115 -1.37 -7.17 10.62
N VAL A 116 -1.35 -5.93 10.15
CA VAL A 116 -0.13 -5.16 9.85
C VAL A 116 0.31 -4.38 11.08
N LYS A 117 -0.61 -3.61 11.67
CA LYS A 117 -0.39 -2.78 12.85
C LYS A 117 0.20 -3.57 14.03
N ASN A 118 -0.28 -4.78 14.29
CA ASN A 118 0.22 -5.62 15.39
C ASN A 118 1.64 -6.19 15.16
N GLN A 119 2.23 -6.00 13.97
CA GLN A 119 3.61 -6.39 13.65
C GLN A 119 4.60 -5.24 13.81
N VAL A 120 4.13 -4.02 14.11
CA VAL A 120 4.94 -2.83 14.41
C VAL A 120 4.94 -2.60 15.92
N ASP A 121 6.09 -2.24 16.48
CA ASP A 121 6.17 -1.88 17.89
C ASP A 121 5.22 -0.71 18.19
N LYS A 122 4.48 -0.81 19.29
CA LYS A 122 3.44 0.16 19.64
C LYS A 122 4.01 1.58 19.80
N SER A 123 5.19 1.73 20.43
CA SER A 123 5.79 3.04 20.63
C SER A 123 6.19 3.68 19.31
N VAL A 124 6.75 2.90 18.39
CA VAL A 124 7.10 3.35 17.03
C VAL A 124 5.86 3.70 16.22
N TYR A 125 4.80 2.90 16.34
CA TYR A 125 3.53 3.17 15.66
C TYR A 125 2.91 4.48 16.16
N ASP A 126 2.79 4.65 17.48
CA ASP A 126 2.14 5.81 18.09
C ASP A 126 2.92 7.13 17.85
N GLU A 127 4.22 7.07 17.53
CA GLU A 127 5.05 8.26 17.23
C GLU A 127 4.66 8.97 15.93
N THR A 128 4.31 8.24 14.87
CA THR A 128 4.04 8.82 13.54
C THR A 128 2.73 8.29 12.96
N ILE A 129 2.66 7.00 12.67
CA ILE A 129 1.53 6.34 11.98
C ILE A 129 0.22 6.49 12.77
N GLY A 130 0.29 6.33 14.09
CA GLY A 130 -0.86 6.43 14.99
C GLY A 130 -1.42 7.84 15.12
N VAL A 131 -0.59 8.88 14.95
CA VAL A 131 -1.06 10.27 14.93
C VAL A 131 -1.94 10.51 13.72
N VAL A 132 -1.55 9.99 12.56
CA VAL A 132 -2.35 10.07 11.33
C VAL A 132 -3.66 9.30 11.49
N GLU A 133 -3.61 8.03 11.91
CA GLU A 133 -4.81 7.20 12.13
C GLU A 133 -5.85 7.89 13.02
N GLN A 134 -5.39 8.53 14.11
CA GLN A 134 -6.25 9.23 15.06
C GLN A 134 -6.82 10.56 14.53
N SER A 135 -6.13 11.19 13.57
CA SER A 135 -6.59 12.44 12.95
C SER A 135 -7.64 12.20 11.86
N LEU A 136 -7.66 11.00 11.28
CA LEU A 136 -8.63 10.61 10.28
C LEU A 136 -9.99 10.24 10.91
N ASN A 137 -11.06 10.38 10.13
CA ASN A 137 -12.38 9.94 10.56
C ASN A 137 -12.40 8.41 10.65
N LYS A 138 -12.79 7.86 11.81
CA LYS A 138 -12.85 6.42 12.04
C LYS A 138 -13.67 5.66 10.97
N LYS A 139 -14.79 6.21 10.52
CA LYS A 139 -15.60 5.58 9.46
C LYS A 139 -14.81 5.51 8.14
N ILE A 140 -14.07 6.58 7.81
CA ILE A 140 -13.23 6.60 6.61
C ILE A 140 -12.14 5.53 6.73
N VAL A 141 -11.47 5.43 7.89
CA VAL A 141 -10.45 4.40 8.14
C VAL A 141 -11.04 2.98 7.97
N ASP A 142 -12.21 2.72 8.55
CA ASP A 142 -12.89 1.43 8.46
C ASP A 142 -13.27 1.10 6.99
N ASP A 143 -13.81 2.07 6.26
CA ASP A 143 -14.16 1.93 4.84
C ASP A 143 -12.91 1.69 3.97
N THR A 144 -11.81 2.41 4.22
CA THR A 144 -10.51 2.25 3.54
C THR A 144 -9.96 0.84 3.73
N ILE A 145 -9.92 0.35 4.97
CA ILE A 145 -9.48 -1.02 5.28
C ILE A 145 -10.35 -2.05 4.56
N ALA A 146 -11.68 -1.87 4.60
CA ALA A 146 -12.61 -2.78 3.94
C ALA A 146 -12.40 -2.83 2.42
N THR A 147 -12.15 -1.68 1.79
CA THR A 147 -11.84 -1.59 0.35
C THR A 147 -10.57 -2.34 -0.01
N VAL A 148 -9.47 -2.10 0.70
CA VAL A 148 -8.19 -2.78 0.42
C VAL A 148 -8.35 -4.29 0.58
N ARG A 149 -9.03 -4.72 1.64
CA ARG A 149 -9.27 -6.14 1.91
C ARG A 149 -10.11 -6.79 0.80
N ARG A 150 -11.20 -6.16 0.36
CA ARG A 150 -12.04 -6.66 -0.73
C ARG A 150 -11.19 -6.88 -2.00
N ILE A 151 -10.37 -5.91 -2.36
CA ILE A 151 -9.52 -5.98 -3.57
C ILE A 151 -8.44 -7.04 -3.41
N ARG A 152 -7.83 -7.18 -2.23
CA ARG A 152 -6.90 -8.27 -1.91
C ARG A 152 -7.55 -9.64 -2.13
N GLU A 153 -8.78 -9.81 -1.68
CA GLU A 153 -9.55 -11.06 -1.83
C GLU A 153 -9.92 -11.32 -3.31
N GLU A 154 -10.33 -10.29 -4.06
CA GLU A 154 -10.57 -10.37 -5.52
C GLU A 154 -9.30 -10.80 -6.30
N GLY A 155 -8.15 -10.19 -5.98
CA GLY A 155 -6.89 -10.45 -6.64
C GLY A 155 -6.27 -11.82 -6.31
N SER A 156 -6.62 -12.40 -5.15
CA SER A 156 -6.13 -13.70 -4.68
C SER A 156 -6.97 -14.89 -5.19
N ALA A 157 -8.14 -14.65 -5.79
CA ALA A 157 -9.09 -15.68 -6.18
C ALA A 157 -8.81 -16.35 -7.54
N LYS A 158 -7.60 -16.19 -8.10
CA LYS A 158 -7.21 -16.73 -9.42
C LYS A 158 -5.87 -17.46 -9.38
#